data_AF-A0A1Y3UG62-F1
#
_entry.id   AF-A0A1Y3UG62-F1
#
_cell.length_a   1.000
_cell.length_b   1.000
_cell.length_c   1.000
_cell.angle_alpha   90.00
_cell.angle_beta   90.00
_cell.angle_gamma   90.00
#
_symmetry.space_group_name_H-M   'P 1'
#
loop_
_entity.id
_entity.type
_entity.pdbx_description
1 polymer ?
#
loop_
_entity_poly.entity_id
_entity_poly.type
_entity_poly.pdbx_seq_one_letter_code
_entity_poly.pdbx_strand_id
1 'polypeptide(L)'
;MADLFNIMKIHVSADKLRARVLVNPGMPVRTSEDIEATARVYYLVPAIAQHACYGDAGEKFQDCMGDTEVAHLLEHLTVELMIETGLAGDISSGRTRGVSEDPHLFDIELSCPDDALTIGALSSAVFMMQWAFVHPDTPAPDVEGTVAALRSLVLSLRGEDDSAGNGADESADGAEDGAPIDTEAPAAAGEPAEGAVFGGAAAGYQG
;
A
#
# COMPACT_ATOMS: atom_id res chain seq x y z
N MET A 1 -4.64 9.57 16.25
CA MET A 1 -5.40 9.74 14.99
C MET A 1 -5.84 8.34 14.61
N ALA A 2 -7.12 8.12 14.31
CA ALA A 2 -7.62 6.77 14.05
C ALA A 2 -7.40 6.42 12.58
N ASP A 3 -6.78 5.28 12.29
CA ASP A 3 -6.65 4.77 10.93
C ASP A 3 -7.98 4.12 10.52
N LEU A 4 -8.31 4.11 9.23
CA LEU A 4 -9.47 3.42 8.68
C LEU A 4 -9.27 1.90 8.70
N PHE A 5 -8.10 1.46 8.26
CA PHE A 5 -7.75 0.05 8.13
C PHE A 5 -6.52 -0.30 8.96
N ASN A 6 -6.43 -1.57 9.37
CA ASN A 6 -5.20 -2.20 9.81
C ASN A 6 -4.96 -3.48 8.99
N ILE A 7 -3.83 -3.52 8.26
CA ILE A 7 -3.42 -4.71 7.51
C ILE A 7 -2.72 -5.67 8.48
N MET A 8 -3.46 -6.64 9.00
CA MET A 8 -2.98 -7.54 10.05
C MET A 8 -1.95 -8.55 9.55
N LYS A 9 -2.09 -8.99 8.29
CA LYS A 9 -1.24 -10.02 7.69
C LYS A 9 -1.29 -9.92 6.18
N ILE A 10 -0.15 -10.15 5.54
CA ILE A 10 -0.04 -10.38 4.10
C ILE A 10 0.53 -11.78 3.87
N HIS A 11 -0.09 -12.52 2.94
CA HIS A 11 0.42 -13.78 2.44
C HIS A 11 0.57 -13.70 0.93
N VAL A 12 1.79 -13.90 0.44
CA VAL A 12 2.12 -13.91 -0.97
C VAL A 12 2.24 -15.34 -1.47
N SER A 13 1.62 -15.64 -2.60
CA SER A 13 1.66 -16.94 -3.27
C SER A 13 2.08 -16.77 -4.73
N ALA A 14 2.15 -17.84 -5.51
CA ALA A 14 2.71 -17.81 -6.85
C ALA A 14 2.00 -16.83 -7.82
N ASP A 15 0.69 -16.63 -7.64
CA ASP A 15 -0.15 -15.82 -8.55
C ASP A 15 -1.04 -14.81 -7.81
N LYS A 16 -0.99 -14.79 -6.48
CA LYS A 16 -1.94 -14.07 -5.63
C LYS A 16 -1.31 -13.53 -4.36
N LEU A 17 -1.75 -12.35 -3.99
CA LEU A 17 -1.57 -11.77 -2.66
C LEU A 17 -2.87 -11.86 -1.88
N ARG A 18 -2.80 -12.28 -0.61
CA ARG A 18 -3.94 -12.22 0.32
C ARG A 18 -3.60 -11.33 1.51
N ALA A 19 -4.39 -10.29 1.72
CA ALA A 19 -4.29 -9.39 2.86
C ALA A 19 -5.46 -9.64 3.83
N ARG A 20 -5.15 -9.79 5.11
CA ARG A 20 -6.15 -9.74 6.18
C ARG A 20 -6.27 -8.32 6.67
N VAL A 21 -7.44 -7.73 6.47
CA VAL A 21 -7.74 -6.31 6.69
C VAL A 21 -8.78 -6.17 7.78
N LEU A 22 -8.44 -5.44 8.83
CA LEU A 22 -9.37 -5.01 9.86
C LEU A 22 -9.83 -3.59 9.55
N VAL A 23 -11.14 -3.37 9.47
CA VAL A 23 -11.75 -2.03 9.53
C VAL A 23 -11.76 -1.61 10.99
N ASN A 24 -11.08 -0.53 11.36
CA ASN A 24 -10.91 -0.21 12.77
C ASN A 24 -12.26 0.07 13.48
N PRO A 25 -12.37 -0.25 14.79
CA PRO A 25 -13.58 0.03 15.55
C PRO A 25 -13.97 1.51 15.49
N GLY A 26 -15.26 1.79 15.28
CA GLY A 26 -15.79 3.14 15.10
C GLY A 26 -15.72 3.69 13.68
N MET A 27 -15.12 2.95 12.74
CA MET A 27 -15.14 3.24 11.32
C MET A 27 -16.31 2.53 10.62
N PRO A 28 -16.84 3.07 9.52
CA PRO A 28 -17.90 2.41 8.75
C PRO A 28 -17.39 1.09 8.14
N VAL A 29 -18.17 0.04 8.31
CA VAL A 29 -17.93 -1.29 7.72
C VAL A 29 -18.59 -1.39 6.35
N ARG A 30 -19.68 -0.65 6.14
CA ARG A 30 -20.43 -0.60 4.87
C ARG A 30 -20.34 0.79 4.25
N THR A 31 -20.29 0.85 2.93
CA THR A 31 -20.25 2.13 2.19
C THR A 31 -21.49 3.00 2.40
N SER A 32 -22.63 2.37 2.73
CA SER A 32 -23.89 3.03 3.06
C SER A 32 -23.87 3.79 4.40
N GLU A 33 -22.93 3.49 5.30
CA GLU A 33 -22.80 4.14 6.61
C GLU A 33 -22.11 5.52 6.50
N ASP A 34 -21.33 5.75 5.44
CA ASP A 34 -20.75 7.05 5.08
C ASP A 34 -20.76 7.24 3.55
N ILE A 35 -21.91 7.73 3.07
CA ILE A 35 -22.15 7.95 1.64
C ILE A 35 -21.27 9.07 1.10
N GLU A 36 -20.96 10.09 1.92
CA GLU A 36 -20.13 11.21 1.48
C GLU A 36 -18.67 10.77 1.28
N ALA A 37 -18.12 9.94 2.17
CA ALA A 37 -16.80 9.33 2.00
C ALA A 37 -16.75 8.42 0.78
N THR A 38 -17.76 7.58 0.60
CA THR A 38 -17.88 6.72 -0.58
C THR A 38 -17.92 7.53 -1.88
N ALA A 39 -18.66 8.65 -1.89
CA ALA A 39 -18.71 9.55 -3.03
C ALA A 39 -17.35 10.22 -3.30
N ARG A 40 -16.59 10.59 -2.26
CA ARG A 40 -15.22 11.11 -2.43
C ARG A 40 -14.32 10.09 -3.14
N VAL A 41 -14.40 8.80 -2.79
CA VAL A 41 -13.65 7.74 -3.49
C VAL A 41 -14.08 7.62 -4.94
N TYR A 42 -15.39 7.63 -5.22
CA TYR A 42 -15.92 7.63 -6.59
C TYR A 42 -15.39 8.81 -7.42
N TYR A 43 -15.40 10.03 -6.87
CA TYR A 43 -14.92 11.19 -7.60
C TYR A 43 -13.39 11.21 -7.76
N LEU A 44 -12.67 10.59 -6.83
CA LEU A 44 -11.21 10.47 -6.89
C LEU A 44 -10.80 9.48 -7.99
N VAL A 45 -11.45 8.31 -8.06
CA VAL A 45 -11.11 7.24 -9.02
C VAL A 45 -12.40 6.70 -9.66
N PRO A 46 -13.00 7.41 -10.64
CA PRO A 46 -14.33 7.10 -11.17
C PRO A 46 -14.39 5.80 -11.98
N ALA A 47 -13.26 5.36 -12.52
CA ALA A 47 -13.17 4.15 -13.34
C ALA A 47 -13.56 2.87 -12.58
N ILE A 48 -13.41 2.84 -11.23
CA ILE A 48 -13.81 1.70 -10.39
C ILE A 48 -15.28 1.32 -10.59
N ALA A 49 -16.14 2.29 -10.91
CA ALA A 49 -17.57 2.07 -11.13
C ALA A 49 -17.87 1.12 -12.31
N GLN A 50 -16.94 1.04 -13.27
CA GLN A 50 -17.08 0.21 -14.47
C GLN A 50 -16.48 -1.18 -14.31
N HIS A 51 -15.81 -1.48 -13.19
CA HIS A 51 -15.27 -2.81 -12.94
C HIS A 51 -16.37 -3.85 -12.94
N ALA A 52 -16.12 -4.99 -13.59
CA ALA A 52 -16.96 -6.15 -13.43
C ALA A 52 -16.92 -6.62 -11.98
N CYS A 53 -18.08 -6.74 -11.34
CA CYS A 53 -18.22 -7.18 -9.96
C CYS A 53 -19.33 -8.23 -9.91
N TYR A 54 -18.97 -9.50 -9.70
CA TYR A 54 -19.92 -10.62 -9.74
C TYR A 54 -20.56 -10.90 -8.37
N GLY A 55 -20.89 -9.82 -7.64
CA GLY A 55 -21.66 -9.91 -6.41
C GLY A 55 -23.16 -10.08 -6.68
N ASP A 56 -23.96 -10.11 -5.61
CA ASP A 56 -25.41 -10.33 -5.72
C ASP A 56 -26.19 -9.11 -6.27
N ALA A 57 -25.57 -7.93 -6.34
CA ALA A 57 -26.24 -6.68 -6.66
C ALA A 57 -26.25 -6.30 -8.15
N GLY A 58 -25.39 -6.88 -8.99
CA GLY A 58 -25.30 -6.53 -10.40
C GLY A 58 -24.05 -7.09 -11.10
N GLU A 59 -23.79 -6.61 -12.32
CA GLU A 59 -22.61 -7.01 -13.11
C GLU A 59 -21.44 -6.04 -12.93
N LYS A 60 -21.72 -4.79 -12.54
CA LYS A 60 -20.72 -3.75 -12.35
C LYS A 60 -20.62 -3.32 -10.90
N PHE A 61 -19.45 -2.85 -10.50
CA PHE A 61 -19.22 -2.40 -9.13
C PHE A 61 -20.17 -1.27 -8.71
N GLN A 62 -20.50 -0.34 -9.60
CA GLN A 62 -21.48 0.73 -9.33
C GLN A 62 -22.84 0.20 -8.83
N ASP A 63 -23.23 -1.01 -9.22
CA ASP A 63 -24.52 -1.60 -8.85
C ASP A 63 -24.56 -1.98 -7.36
N CYS A 64 -23.39 -2.24 -6.75
CA CYS A 64 -23.25 -2.52 -5.31
C CYS A 64 -22.63 -1.37 -4.50
N MET A 65 -22.00 -0.40 -5.16
CA MET A 65 -21.15 0.61 -4.51
C MET A 65 -21.87 1.40 -3.41
N GLY A 66 -23.18 1.64 -3.57
CA GLY A 66 -24.00 2.35 -2.58
C GLY A 66 -24.24 1.60 -1.27
N ASP A 67 -24.08 0.27 -1.25
CA ASP A 67 -24.16 -0.55 -0.05
C ASP A 67 -23.37 -1.86 -0.21
N THR A 68 -22.05 -1.77 0.00
CA THR A 68 -21.10 -2.88 -0.05
C THR A 68 -20.09 -2.75 1.10
N GLU A 69 -19.27 -3.75 1.35
CA GLU A 69 -18.21 -3.66 2.36
C GLU A 69 -17.19 -2.57 2.00
N VAL A 70 -16.74 -1.79 2.98
CA VAL A 70 -15.64 -0.81 2.78
C VAL A 70 -14.34 -1.52 2.37
N ALA A 71 -14.13 -2.77 2.81
CA ALA A 71 -13.04 -3.62 2.33
C ALA A 71 -13.18 -4.02 0.84
N HIS A 72 -14.42 -4.21 0.35
CA HIS A 72 -14.67 -4.50 -1.06
C HIS A 72 -14.45 -3.27 -1.94
N LEU A 73 -14.75 -2.06 -1.43
CA LEU A 73 -14.33 -0.82 -2.08
C LEU A 73 -12.79 -0.69 -2.15
N LEU A 74 -12.08 -1.04 -1.08
CA LEU A 74 -10.61 -1.07 -1.07
C LEU A 74 -10.04 -2.03 -2.13
N GLU A 75 -10.64 -3.21 -2.30
CA GLU A 75 -10.27 -4.16 -3.34
C GLU A 75 -10.37 -3.53 -4.74
N HIS A 76 -11.52 -2.96 -5.09
CA HIS A 76 -11.74 -2.37 -6.41
C HIS A 76 -10.79 -1.20 -6.68
N LEU A 77 -10.56 -0.34 -5.69
CA LEU A 77 -9.60 0.75 -5.80
C LEU A 77 -8.17 0.23 -6.00
N THR A 78 -7.79 -0.83 -5.29
CA THR A 78 -6.46 -1.46 -5.47
C THR A 78 -6.30 -2.04 -6.87
N VAL A 79 -7.31 -2.75 -7.38
CA VAL A 79 -7.32 -3.30 -8.74
C VAL A 79 -7.18 -2.19 -9.78
N GLU A 80 -7.87 -1.08 -9.60
CA GLU A 80 -7.81 0.05 -10.53
C GLU A 80 -6.43 0.69 -10.56
N LEU A 81 -5.82 0.94 -9.40
CA LEU A 81 -4.45 1.47 -9.35
C LEU A 81 -3.45 0.55 -10.04
N MET A 82 -3.61 -0.78 -9.93
CA MET A 82 -2.78 -1.72 -10.68
C MET A 82 -3.01 -1.60 -12.20
N ILE A 83 -4.26 -1.51 -12.64
CA ILE A 83 -4.62 -1.38 -14.08
C ILE A 83 -4.02 -0.10 -14.67
N GLU A 84 -4.19 1.03 -14.00
CA GLU A 84 -3.71 2.34 -14.42
C GLU A 84 -2.18 2.41 -14.58
N THR A 85 -1.42 1.57 -13.84
CA THR A 85 0.03 1.49 -14.09
C THR A 85 0.38 0.89 -15.45
N GLY A 86 -0.52 0.13 -16.08
CA GLY A 86 -0.25 -0.64 -17.30
C GLY A 86 0.75 -1.79 -17.07
N LEU A 87 1.01 -2.20 -15.83
CA LEU A 87 1.95 -3.27 -15.47
C LEU A 87 1.27 -4.55 -14.95
N ALA A 88 -0.04 -4.51 -14.70
CA ALA A 88 -0.78 -5.61 -14.06
C ALA A 88 -1.01 -6.84 -14.95
N GLY A 89 -0.70 -6.74 -16.26
CA GLY A 89 -0.95 -7.80 -17.24
C GLY A 89 -2.43 -7.92 -17.63
N ASP A 90 -2.79 -9.05 -18.24
CA ASP A 90 -4.13 -9.25 -18.83
C ASP A 90 -5.23 -9.60 -17.80
N ILE A 91 -4.87 -9.96 -16.56
CA ILE A 91 -5.81 -10.46 -15.55
C ILE A 91 -5.46 -9.90 -14.17
N SER A 92 -5.87 -8.67 -13.89
CA SER A 92 -6.03 -8.19 -12.52
C SER A 92 -7.45 -8.46 -12.04
N SER A 93 -7.58 -9.14 -10.89
CA SER A 93 -8.89 -9.37 -10.27
C SER A 93 -8.75 -9.43 -8.76
N GLY A 94 -9.82 -9.08 -8.07
CA GLY A 94 -9.89 -9.15 -6.62
C GLY A 94 -10.94 -10.14 -6.14
N ARG A 95 -10.88 -10.43 -4.84
CA ARG A 95 -11.96 -11.08 -4.11
C ARG A 95 -11.91 -10.72 -2.63
N THR A 96 -13.02 -10.19 -2.12
CA THR A 96 -13.21 -9.87 -0.71
C THR A 96 -14.07 -10.93 -0.05
N ARG A 97 -13.69 -11.36 1.15
CA ARG A 97 -14.48 -12.27 1.99
C ARG A 97 -14.48 -11.77 3.43
N GLY A 98 -15.65 -11.61 4.03
CA GLY A 98 -15.75 -11.40 5.47
C GLY A 98 -15.29 -12.62 6.26
N VAL A 99 -14.73 -12.39 7.46
CA VAL A 99 -14.40 -13.44 8.41
C VAL A 99 -15.59 -13.61 9.36
N SER A 100 -16.15 -14.82 9.44
CA SER A 100 -17.41 -15.08 10.16
C SER A 100 -17.42 -14.71 11.65
N GLU A 101 -16.24 -14.60 12.25
CA GLU A 101 -16.06 -14.33 13.68
C GLU A 101 -16.07 -12.83 14.02
N ASP A 102 -15.80 -11.96 13.04
CA ASP A 102 -15.65 -10.53 13.25
C ASP A 102 -16.17 -9.72 12.04
N PRO A 103 -17.23 -8.92 12.19
CA PRO A 103 -17.80 -8.14 11.09
C PRO A 103 -16.87 -7.04 10.56
N HIS A 104 -15.82 -6.69 11.29
CA HIS A 104 -14.82 -5.71 10.86
C HIS A 104 -13.65 -6.35 10.09
N LEU A 105 -13.57 -7.69 10.05
CA LEU A 105 -12.40 -8.40 9.54
C LEU A 105 -12.69 -9.04 8.17
N PHE A 106 -11.82 -8.76 7.21
CA PHE A 106 -11.95 -9.20 5.83
C PHE A 106 -10.64 -9.80 5.31
N ASP A 107 -10.74 -10.83 4.47
CA ASP A 107 -9.65 -11.30 3.65
C ASP A 107 -9.85 -10.78 2.22
N ILE A 108 -8.91 -9.96 1.74
CA ILE A 108 -8.85 -9.47 0.37
C ILE A 108 -7.79 -10.27 -0.38
N GLU A 109 -8.18 -10.94 -1.46
CA GLU A 109 -7.29 -11.64 -2.39
C GLU A 109 -7.15 -10.83 -3.68
N LEU A 110 -5.93 -10.57 -4.10
CA LEU A 110 -5.60 -9.82 -5.32
C LEU A 110 -4.77 -10.73 -6.22
N SER A 111 -5.22 -10.92 -7.45
CA SER A 111 -4.49 -11.66 -8.49
C SER A 111 -3.69 -10.66 -9.30
N CYS A 112 -2.37 -10.81 -9.29
CA CYS A 112 -1.44 -10.03 -10.10
C CYS A 112 -0.09 -10.76 -10.10
N PRO A 113 0.63 -10.80 -11.23
CA PRO A 113 1.92 -11.48 -11.30
C PRO A 113 3.06 -10.74 -10.60
N ASP A 114 2.85 -9.49 -10.17
CA ASP A 114 3.88 -8.66 -9.53
C ASP A 114 3.48 -8.27 -8.11
N ASP A 115 4.22 -8.82 -7.14
CA ASP A 115 3.98 -8.60 -5.72
C ASP A 115 4.28 -7.16 -5.28
N ALA A 116 5.32 -6.53 -5.85
CA ALA A 116 5.70 -5.17 -5.51
C ALA A 116 4.63 -4.17 -6.00
N LEU A 117 4.13 -4.39 -7.23
CA LEU A 117 2.99 -3.64 -7.76
C LEU A 117 1.75 -3.82 -6.88
N THR A 118 1.43 -5.06 -6.51
CA THR A 118 0.22 -5.36 -5.72
C THR A 118 0.28 -4.74 -4.32
N ILE A 119 1.41 -4.86 -3.63
CA ILE A 119 1.60 -4.28 -2.29
C ILE A 119 1.58 -2.75 -2.38
N GLY A 120 2.27 -2.17 -3.38
CA GLY A 120 2.29 -0.73 -3.59
C GLY A 120 0.91 -0.17 -3.90
N ALA A 121 0.15 -0.81 -4.79
CA ALA A 121 -1.23 -0.43 -5.10
C ALA A 121 -2.15 -0.54 -3.89
N LEU A 122 -2.05 -1.63 -3.11
CA LEU A 122 -2.86 -1.79 -1.89
C LEU A 122 -2.54 -0.69 -0.87
N SER A 123 -1.25 -0.38 -0.67
CA SER A 123 -0.83 0.70 0.23
C SER A 123 -1.35 2.06 -0.23
N SER A 124 -1.28 2.35 -1.52
CA SER A 124 -1.81 3.59 -2.11
C SER A 124 -3.33 3.67 -1.99
N ALA A 125 -4.05 2.57 -2.21
CA ALA A 125 -5.50 2.50 -2.04
C ALA A 125 -5.91 2.73 -0.57
N VAL A 126 -5.18 2.15 0.39
CA VAL A 126 -5.39 2.40 1.83
C VAL A 126 -5.20 3.89 2.14
N PHE A 127 -4.16 4.52 1.60
CA PHE A 127 -3.93 5.96 1.80
C PHE A 127 -5.06 6.83 1.23
N MET A 128 -5.54 6.52 0.03
CA MET A 128 -6.66 7.25 -0.60
C MET A 128 -7.97 7.07 0.18
N MET A 129 -8.23 5.87 0.67
CA MET A 129 -9.39 5.58 1.53
C MET A 129 -9.27 6.26 2.89
N GLN A 130 -8.06 6.30 3.48
CA GLN A 130 -7.78 7.05 4.71
C GLN A 130 -8.13 8.53 4.55
N TRP A 131 -7.71 9.14 3.42
CA TRP A 131 -8.10 10.51 3.10
C TRP A 131 -9.62 10.65 3.01
N ALA A 132 -10.28 9.79 2.24
CA ALA A 132 -11.71 9.90 1.98
C ALA A 132 -12.58 9.75 3.25
N PHE A 133 -12.24 8.84 4.16
CA PHE A 133 -13.05 8.54 5.34
C PHE A 133 -12.61 9.28 6.60
N VAL A 134 -11.35 9.71 6.71
CA VAL A 134 -10.80 10.23 7.98
C VAL A 134 -10.27 11.66 7.85
N HIS A 135 -9.70 12.02 6.69
CA HIS A 135 -9.04 13.31 6.49
C HIS A 135 -9.56 14.09 5.28
N PRO A 136 -10.88 14.22 5.07
CA PRO A 136 -11.43 14.84 3.88
C PRO A 136 -11.11 16.34 3.77
N ASP A 137 -10.78 17.00 4.87
CA ASP A 137 -10.41 18.42 4.92
C ASP A 137 -8.96 18.69 4.43
N THR A 138 -8.18 17.62 4.21
CA THR A 138 -6.83 17.74 3.66
C THR A 138 -6.86 17.67 2.13
N PRO A 139 -5.83 18.17 1.42
CA PRO A 139 -5.79 18.11 -0.04
C PRO A 139 -6.01 16.69 -0.58
N ALA A 140 -6.81 16.57 -1.63
CA ALA A 140 -7.08 15.29 -2.26
C ALA A 140 -5.79 14.63 -2.79
N PRO A 141 -5.66 13.30 -2.68
CA PRO A 141 -4.54 12.55 -3.26
C PRO A 141 -4.42 12.79 -4.77
N ASP A 142 -3.19 12.93 -5.25
CA ASP A 142 -2.88 12.94 -6.68
C ASP A 142 -2.81 11.50 -7.19
N VAL A 143 -3.89 11.03 -7.80
CA VAL A 143 -4.00 9.65 -8.33
C VAL A 143 -3.03 9.42 -9.47
N GLU A 144 -2.93 10.36 -10.41
CA GLU A 144 -2.04 10.26 -11.57
C GLU A 144 -0.57 10.23 -11.12
N GLY A 145 -0.18 11.14 -10.24
CA GLY A 145 1.15 11.15 -9.64
C GLY A 145 1.46 9.87 -8.85
N THR A 146 0.48 9.33 -8.14
CA THR A 146 0.63 8.05 -7.42
C THR A 146 0.85 6.88 -8.36
N VAL A 147 0.08 6.80 -9.45
CA VAL A 147 0.22 5.76 -10.48
C VAL A 147 1.58 5.86 -11.18
N ALA A 148 2.01 7.09 -11.54
CA ALA A 148 3.30 7.32 -12.17
C ALA A 148 4.47 6.91 -11.24
N ALA A 149 4.40 7.28 -9.96
CA ALA A 149 5.39 6.91 -8.96
C ALA A 149 5.43 5.40 -8.73
N LEU A 150 4.27 4.74 -8.63
CA LEU A 150 4.16 3.29 -8.48
C LEU A 150 4.74 2.56 -9.69
N ARG A 151 4.41 3.00 -10.91
CA ARG A 151 4.96 2.45 -12.15
C ARG A 151 6.49 2.57 -12.18
N SER A 152 7.02 3.76 -11.88
CA SER A 152 8.48 3.98 -11.84
C SER A 152 9.16 3.10 -10.79
N LEU A 153 8.59 3.00 -9.58
CA LEU A 153 9.13 2.13 -8.54
C LEU A 153 9.23 0.68 -9.01
N VAL A 154 8.17 0.14 -9.60
CA VAL A 154 8.12 -1.26 -10.06
C VAL A 154 9.10 -1.51 -11.20
N LEU A 155 9.18 -0.62 -12.20
CA LEU A 155 10.15 -0.73 -13.29
C LEU A 155 11.59 -0.68 -12.76
N SER A 156 11.86 0.19 -11.78
CA SER A 156 13.16 0.26 -11.10
C SER A 156 13.55 -1.06 -10.44
N LEU A 157 12.62 -1.65 -9.68
CA LEU A 157 12.83 -2.92 -8.98
C LEU A 157 13.08 -4.08 -9.95
N ARG A 158 12.52 -4.02 -11.17
CA ARG A 158 12.75 -4.99 -12.24
C ARG A 158 14.04 -4.73 -13.03
N GLY A 159 14.68 -3.57 -12.87
CA GLY A 159 15.78 -3.12 -13.71
C GLY A 159 15.36 -2.75 -15.13
N GLU A 160 14.08 -2.41 -15.32
CA GLU A 160 13.44 -2.01 -16.58
C GLU A 160 13.33 -0.47 -16.70
N ASP A 161 13.96 0.27 -15.79
CA ASP A 161 14.01 1.72 -15.87
C ASP A 161 14.97 2.17 -16.98
N ASP A 162 14.41 2.71 -18.07
CA ASP A 162 15.16 3.37 -19.16
C ASP A 162 16.00 4.58 -18.67
N SER A 163 15.79 5.02 -17.42
CA SER A 163 16.53 6.12 -16.79
C SER A 163 17.95 5.73 -16.35
N ALA A 164 18.28 4.44 -16.25
CA ALA A 164 19.59 3.95 -15.83
C ALA A 164 20.69 4.09 -16.92
N GLY A 165 20.34 4.56 -18.12
CA GLY A 165 21.27 4.73 -19.25
C GLY A 165 22.07 6.03 -19.30
N ASN A 166 21.85 6.99 -18.38
CA ASN A 166 22.54 8.29 -18.42
C ASN A 166 23.59 8.47 -17.30
N GLY A 167 24.15 7.36 -16.78
CA GLY A 167 25.03 7.34 -15.61
C GLY A 167 26.44 6.77 -15.84
N ALA A 168 26.94 6.69 -17.07
CA ALA A 168 28.32 6.25 -17.32
C ALA A 168 28.92 6.88 -18.58
N ASP A 169 29.58 8.02 -18.42
CA ASP A 169 30.97 8.28 -18.87
C ASP A 169 31.31 9.77 -18.65
N GLU A 170 31.89 10.10 -17.50
CA GLU A 170 32.98 11.08 -17.46
C GLU A 170 34.02 10.57 -16.46
N SER A 171 34.83 9.64 -16.92
CA SER A 171 36.16 9.40 -16.35
C SER A 171 37.19 9.66 -17.45
N ALA A 172 37.61 10.92 -17.56
CA ALA A 172 38.82 11.28 -18.30
C ALA A 172 39.73 12.10 -17.38
N ASP A 173 40.82 11.42 -17.04
CA ASP A 173 42.01 11.80 -16.30
C ASP A 173 42.65 13.12 -16.78
N GLY A 174 43.22 13.86 -15.82
CA GLY A 174 43.90 15.13 -16.00
C GLY A 174 44.63 15.52 -14.71
N ALA A 175 45.79 14.90 -14.51
CA ALA A 175 46.73 15.07 -13.40
C ALA A 175 47.24 16.52 -13.20
N GLU A 176 48.15 16.65 -12.22
CA GLU A 176 48.92 17.82 -11.74
C GLU A 176 48.27 18.53 -10.52
N ASP A 177 48.90 18.78 -9.37
CA ASP A 177 50.24 18.58 -8.82
C ASP A 177 50.16 19.01 -7.32
N GLY A 178 51.06 18.53 -6.46
CA GLY A 178 51.53 19.34 -5.32
C GLY A 178 51.00 19.12 -3.88
N ALA A 179 51.68 18.21 -3.18
CA ALA A 179 52.22 18.34 -1.80
C ALA A 179 51.39 17.89 -0.56
N PRO A 180 52.04 17.19 0.41
CA PRO A 180 51.39 16.52 1.55
C PRO A 180 51.49 17.35 2.85
N ILE A 181 50.47 17.30 3.71
CA ILE A 181 50.56 17.77 5.11
C ILE A 181 49.57 16.92 5.93
N ASP A 182 50.01 15.84 6.55
CA ASP A 182 50.64 15.70 7.89
C ASP A 182 49.59 15.28 8.95
N THR A 183 49.92 14.16 9.56
CA THR A 183 49.29 13.47 10.67
C THR A 183 49.12 14.38 11.87
N GLU A 184 48.00 14.25 12.61
CA GLU A 184 47.95 14.11 14.08
C GLU A 184 46.48 13.89 14.52
N ALA A 185 46.22 12.71 15.11
CA ALA A 185 45.04 12.48 15.95
C ALA A 185 45.36 12.96 17.38
N PRO A 186 44.34 13.21 18.21
CA PRO A 186 44.12 12.21 19.24
C PRO A 186 42.66 11.87 19.53
N ALA A 187 42.52 10.67 20.09
CA ALA A 187 41.30 10.00 20.51
C ALA A 187 40.55 10.70 21.65
N ALA A 188 39.22 10.54 21.66
CA ALA A 188 38.41 10.58 22.86
C ALA A 188 37.45 9.38 22.86
N ALA A 189 37.61 8.54 23.89
CA ALA A 189 36.79 7.39 24.21
C ALA A 189 35.51 7.80 24.97
N GLY A 190 34.45 7.01 24.82
CA GLY A 190 33.21 7.10 25.61
C GLY A 190 32.18 6.06 25.16
N GLU A 191 32.07 4.99 25.93
CA GLU A 191 31.38 3.70 25.73
C GLU A 191 29.83 3.70 25.60
N PRO A 192 29.21 2.56 25.21
CA PRO A 192 27.87 2.48 24.62
C PRO A 192 26.76 2.32 25.67
N ALA A 193 25.55 2.79 25.33
CA ALA A 193 24.35 2.55 26.13
C ALA A 193 23.62 1.28 25.65
N GLU A 194 23.84 0.17 26.37
CA GLU A 194 22.97 -1.01 26.34
C GLU A 194 21.75 -0.79 27.27
N GLY A 195 20.56 -1.17 26.81
CA GLY A 195 19.34 -1.04 27.60
C GLY A 195 18.07 -1.56 26.94
N ALA A 196 18.16 -2.65 26.16
CA ALA A 196 16.98 -3.37 25.70
C ALA A 196 16.52 -4.33 26.81
N VAL A 197 15.40 -4.02 27.46
CA VAL A 197 14.72 -4.94 28.39
C VAL A 197 13.45 -5.44 27.74
N PHE A 198 13.52 -6.64 27.18
CA PHE A 198 12.39 -7.41 26.68
C PHE A 198 11.77 -8.14 27.88
N GLY A 199 10.62 -7.65 28.35
CA GLY A 199 9.90 -8.22 29.50
C GLY A 199 9.08 -9.45 29.11
N GLY A 200 9.70 -10.63 29.13
CA GLY A 200 9.00 -11.92 29.18
C GLY A 200 8.81 -12.36 30.63
N ALA A 201 7.57 -12.58 31.06
CA ALA A 201 7.27 -13.26 32.33
C ALA A 201 6.14 -14.26 32.13
N ALA A 202 6.52 -15.52 31.89
CA ALA A 202 5.67 -16.69 32.10
C ALA A 202 6.51 -17.74 32.84
N ALA A 203 6.29 -17.88 34.15
CA ALA A 203 6.46 -19.12 34.91
C ALA A 203 5.94 -18.89 36.33
N GLY A 204 5.07 -19.79 36.80
CA GLY A 204 4.29 -19.62 38.01
C GLY A 204 5.00 -19.88 39.34
N TYR A 205 4.26 -19.65 40.41
CA TYR A 205 4.44 -20.35 41.67
C TYR A 205 3.10 -20.45 42.41
N GLN A 206 2.94 -21.58 43.08
CA GLN A 206 1.77 -22.08 43.79
C GLN A 206 1.43 -21.26 45.05
N GLY A 207 0.15 -21.27 45.40
CA GLY A 207 -0.41 -20.84 46.67
C GLY A 207 -1.90 -21.11 46.68
#